data_AF-A0A6J5X7B7-F1
#
_entry.id   AF-A0A6J5X7B7-F1
#
_cell.length_a   1.000
_cell.length_b   1.000
_cell.length_c   1.000
_cell.angle_alpha   90.00
_cell.angle_beta   90.00
_cell.angle_gamma   90.00
#
_symmetry.space_group_name_H-M   'P 1'
#
loop_
_entity.id
_entity.type
_entity.pdbx_description
1 polymer ?
#
loop_
_entity_poly.entity_id
_entity_poly.type
_entity_poly.pdbx_seq_one_letter_code
_entity_poly.pdbx_strand_id
1 'polypeptide(L)'
;MLPPRLKKAITDNPKKLANLIDLVNLPSTLREFVGQSQISHLGCFMRVWSYIKDNNLQDPNNKNVVKCDEKLKGILLGKPQVELCELPALIKLHFPKEQK
;
A
#
# COMPACT_ATOMS: atom_id res chain seq x y z
N MET A 1 15.76 1.26 14.23
CA MET A 1 16.49 0.03 13.80
C MET A 1 15.48 -0.90 13.14
N LEU A 2 15.70 -1.32 11.88
CA LEU A 2 14.76 -2.17 11.12
C LEU A 2 14.82 -3.64 11.59
N PRO A 3 13.68 -4.35 11.65
CA PRO A 3 13.62 -5.73 12.15
C PRO A 3 14.47 -6.69 11.29
N PRO A 4 15.18 -7.64 11.91
CA PRO A 4 16.20 -8.49 11.25
C PRO A 4 15.63 -9.40 10.15
N ARG A 5 14.33 -9.69 10.15
CA ARG A 5 13.67 -10.46 9.08
C ARG A 5 13.55 -9.68 7.77
N LEU A 6 13.50 -8.35 7.84
CA LEU A 6 13.51 -7.50 6.65
C LEU A 6 14.89 -7.50 5.99
N LYS A 7 15.97 -7.65 6.77
CA LYS A 7 17.36 -7.68 6.27
C LYS A 7 17.65 -8.87 5.36
N LYS A 8 17.05 -10.04 5.64
CA LYS A 8 17.36 -11.30 4.93
C LYS A 8 16.71 -11.40 3.54
N ALA A 9 15.64 -10.65 3.28
CA ALA A 9 15.01 -10.56 1.95
C ALA A 9 15.71 -9.55 1.01
N ILE A 10 16.62 -8.71 1.53
CA ILE A 10 17.36 -7.69 0.76
C ILE A 10 18.46 -8.30 -0.12
N THR A 11 18.98 -9.47 0.27
CA THR A 11 20.15 -10.08 -0.40
C THR A 11 19.80 -10.83 -1.69
N ASP A 12 18.55 -11.28 -1.88
CA ASP A 12 18.18 -12.14 -3.01
C ASP A 12 17.90 -11.37 -4.32
N ASN A 13 17.34 -10.16 -4.24
CA ASN A 13 16.97 -9.37 -5.44
C ASN A 13 17.04 -7.85 -5.19
N PRO A 14 18.25 -7.26 -5.14
CA PRO A 14 18.46 -5.87 -4.75
C PRO A 14 17.75 -4.88 -5.70
N LYS A 15 17.64 -5.18 -6.99
CA LYS A 15 16.96 -4.32 -7.99
C LYS A 15 15.46 -4.23 -7.76
N LYS A 16 14.81 -5.35 -7.39
CA LYS A 16 13.37 -5.41 -7.15
C LYS A 16 13.00 -4.75 -5.83
N LEU A 17 13.86 -4.87 -4.82
CA LEU A 17 13.68 -4.22 -3.53
C LEU A 17 13.96 -2.72 -3.59
N ALA A 18 14.97 -2.29 -4.36
CA ALA A 18 15.20 -0.88 -4.65
C ALA A 18 13.95 -0.23 -5.28
N ASN A 19 13.34 -0.86 -6.27
CA ASN A 19 12.12 -0.35 -6.90
C ASN A 19 10.92 -0.29 -5.94
N LEU A 20 10.86 -1.17 -4.93
CA LEU A 20 9.80 -1.15 -3.90
C LEU A 20 10.02 -0.09 -2.81
N ILE A 21 11.28 0.34 -2.61
CA ILE A 21 11.69 1.37 -1.63
C ILE A 21 11.82 2.74 -2.29
N ASP A 22 11.87 2.81 -3.61
CA ASP A 22 11.94 4.06 -4.37
C ASP A 22 10.76 4.98 -4.05
N LEU A 23 11.07 6.25 -3.75
CA LEU A 23 10.08 7.23 -3.34
C LEU A 23 9.41 7.81 -4.57
N VAL A 24 8.13 7.53 -4.71
CA VAL A 24 7.31 7.98 -5.85
C VAL A 24 6.37 9.09 -5.39
N ASN A 25 6.11 10.05 -6.29
CA ASN A 25 5.20 11.15 -6.01
C ASN A 25 3.76 10.63 -5.88
N LEU A 26 3.12 10.99 -4.78
CA LEU A 26 1.75 10.56 -4.52
C LEU A 26 0.73 11.47 -5.22
N PRO A 27 -0.31 10.90 -5.86
CA PRO A 27 -1.47 11.67 -6.27
C PRO A 27 -2.19 12.26 -5.05
N SER A 28 -2.91 13.36 -5.26
CA SER A 28 -3.53 14.17 -4.21
C SER A 28 -4.30 13.34 -3.17
N THR A 29 -5.10 12.37 -3.63
CA THR A 29 -5.92 11.49 -2.78
C THR A 29 -5.09 10.65 -1.80
N LEU A 30 -3.96 10.10 -2.25
CA LEU A 30 -3.08 9.33 -1.37
C LEU A 30 -2.25 10.23 -0.46
N ARG A 31 -1.87 11.43 -0.93
CA ARG A 31 -1.13 12.41 -0.14
C ARG A 31 -1.93 12.85 1.08
N GLU A 32 -3.23 13.08 0.93
CA GLU A 32 -4.12 13.44 2.04
C GLU A 32 -4.27 12.30 3.05
N PHE A 33 -4.34 11.05 2.57
CA PHE A 33 -4.45 9.90 3.45
C PHE A 33 -3.16 9.58 4.21
N VAL A 34 -2.03 9.62 3.53
CA VAL A 34 -0.71 9.28 4.09
C VAL A 34 -0.12 10.46 4.86
N GLY A 35 -0.48 11.69 4.50
CA GLY A 35 0.10 12.92 5.02
C GLY A 35 1.51 13.21 4.49
N GLN A 36 1.93 12.54 3.41
CA GLN A 36 3.26 12.72 2.82
C GLN A 36 3.17 12.95 1.32
N SER A 37 4.07 13.80 0.79
CA SER A 37 4.13 14.12 -0.65
C SER A 37 4.70 12.97 -1.49
N GLN A 38 5.58 12.18 -0.91
CA GLN A 38 6.25 11.04 -1.54
C GLN A 38 6.23 9.86 -0.58
N ILE A 39 6.04 8.67 -1.12
CA ILE A 39 6.17 7.42 -0.37
C ILE A 39 6.64 6.32 -1.32
N SER A 40 7.24 5.28 -0.77
CA SER A 40 7.56 4.09 -1.54
C SER A 40 6.34 3.19 -1.72
N HIS A 41 6.34 2.34 -2.75
CA HIS A 41 5.29 1.35 -2.97
C HIS A 41 5.06 0.49 -1.72
N LEU A 42 6.15 0.04 -1.09
CA LEU A 42 6.09 -0.74 0.15
C LEU A 42 5.57 0.09 1.32
N GLY A 43 6.03 1.34 1.45
CA GLY A 43 5.57 2.26 2.49
C GLY A 43 4.07 2.53 2.39
N CYS A 44 3.57 2.76 1.17
CA CYS A 44 2.15 2.97 0.90
C CYS A 44 1.32 1.76 1.30
N PHE A 45 1.76 0.56 0.88
CA PHE A 45 1.11 -0.70 1.27
C PHE A 45 1.08 -0.88 2.78
N MET A 46 2.22 -0.65 3.47
CA MET A 46 2.28 -0.74 4.92
C MET A 46 1.36 0.27 5.62
N ARG A 47 1.25 1.50 5.09
CA ARG A 47 0.38 2.54 5.65
C ARG A 47 -1.10 2.16 5.53
N VAL A 48 -1.51 1.74 4.33
CA VAL A 48 -2.87 1.26 4.04
C VAL A 48 -3.19 0.04 4.91
N TRP A 49 -2.28 -0.93 4.97
CA TRP A 49 -2.44 -2.13 5.79
C TRP A 49 -2.55 -1.83 7.29
N SER A 50 -1.73 -0.90 7.81
CA SER A 50 -1.81 -0.47 9.20
C SER A 50 -3.16 0.18 9.49
N TYR A 51 -3.67 1.03 8.59
CA TYR A 51 -4.98 1.65 8.72
C TYR A 51 -6.11 0.63 8.73
N ILE A 52 -6.07 -0.36 7.83
CA ILE A 52 -7.05 -1.46 7.75
C ILE A 52 -7.12 -2.21 9.09
N LYS A 53 -5.96 -2.50 9.69
CA LYS A 53 -5.89 -3.20 10.97
C LYS A 53 -6.36 -2.35 12.14
N ASP A 54 -5.91 -1.10 12.20
CA ASP A 54 -6.28 -0.15 13.26
C ASP A 54 -7.81 0.08 13.30
N ASN A 55 -8.42 0.18 12.12
CA ASN A 55 -9.86 0.38 11.96
C ASN A 55 -10.66 -0.95 11.90
N ASN A 56 -10.01 -2.10 12.11
CA ASN A 56 -10.63 -3.42 12.07
C ASN A 56 -11.51 -3.66 10.81
N LEU A 57 -11.00 -3.22 9.66
CA LEU A 57 -11.73 -3.25 8.39
C LEU A 57 -11.64 -4.61 7.67
N GLN A 58 -10.96 -5.59 8.24
CA GLN A 58 -10.97 -6.96 7.70
C GLN A 58 -12.32 -7.62 7.98
N ASP A 59 -12.84 -8.37 7.01
CA ASP A 59 -14.08 -9.11 7.24
C ASP A 59 -13.85 -10.25 8.25
N PRO A 60 -14.68 -10.37 9.30
CA PRO A 60 -14.51 -11.39 10.32
C PRO A 60 -14.74 -12.81 9.77
N ASN A 61 -15.54 -12.96 8.69
CA ASN A 61 -15.78 -14.23 8.03
C ASN A 61 -14.68 -14.55 7.02
N ASN A 62 -14.16 -13.52 6.34
CA ASN A 62 -13.13 -13.66 5.31
C ASN A 62 -11.96 -12.71 5.56
N LYS A 63 -10.91 -13.21 6.22
CA LYS A 63 -9.69 -12.44 6.52
C LYS A 63 -8.93 -11.95 5.27
N ASN A 64 -9.27 -12.49 4.09
CA ASN A 64 -8.73 -12.08 2.79
C ASN A 64 -9.45 -10.87 2.20
N VAL A 65 -10.62 -10.50 2.74
CA VAL A 65 -11.45 -9.39 2.26
C VAL A 65 -11.35 -8.23 3.24
N VAL A 66 -11.20 -7.03 2.69
CA VAL A 66 -11.19 -5.77 3.43
C VAL A 66 -12.42 -4.96 3.01
N LYS A 67 -13.19 -4.53 4.00
CA LYS A 67 -14.29 -3.57 3.84
C LYS A 67 -13.72 -2.17 3.77
N CYS A 68 -13.90 -1.51 2.63
CA CYS A 68 -13.40 -0.18 2.42
C CYS A 68 -14.33 0.83 3.10
N ASP A 69 -13.80 1.56 4.08
CA ASP A 69 -14.41 2.78 4.61
C ASP A 69 -14.39 3.90 3.55
N GLU A 70 -15.04 5.04 3.81
CA GLU A 70 -15.03 6.21 2.93
C GLU A 70 -13.63 6.68 2.53
N LYS A 71 -12.65 6.68 3.47
CA LYS A 71 -11.28 7.08 3.13
C LYS A 71 -10.59 6.04 2.24
N LEU A 72 -10.74 4.75 2.56
CA LEU A 72 -10.18 3.67 1.76
C LEU A 72 -10.83 3.57 0.39
N LYS A 73 -12.13 3.83 0.27
CA LYS A 73 -12.83 3.90 -1.01
C LYS A 73 -12.19 4.94 -1.91
N GLY A 74 -11.84 6.13 -1.40
CA GLY A 74 -11.13 7.14 -2.21
C GLY A 74 -9.82 6.62 -2.82
N ILE A 75 -9.10 5.76 -2.10
CA ILE A 75 -7.81 5.17 -2.50
C ILE A 75 -7.98 3.87 -3.28
N LEU A 76 -9.12 3.20 -3.18
CA LEU A 76 -9.35 1.90 -3.81
C LEU A 76 -10.36 2.01 -4.95
N LEU A 77 -10.33 3.15 -5.66
CA LEU A 77 -11.18 3.44 -6.82
C LEU A 77 -12.69 3.35 -6.52
N GLY A 78 -13.09 3.68 -5.30
CA GLY A 78 -14.47 3.62 -4.83
C GLY A 78 -14.96 2.20 -4.51
N LYS A 79 -14.12 1.17 -4.58
CA LYS A 79 -14.56 -0.21 -4.32
C LYS A 79 -15.03 -0.37 -2.88
N PRO A 80 -16.23 -0.92 -2.61
CA PRO A 80 -16.75 -1.08 -1.26
C PRO A 80 -16.05 -2.19 -0.47
N GLN A 81 -15.45 -3.14 -1.18
CA GLN A 81 -14.71 -4.25 -0.63
C GLN A 81 -13.63 -4.65 -1.62
N VAL A 82 -12.44 -4.97 -1.11
CA VAL A 82 -11.30 -5.41 -1.92
C VAL A 82 -10.64 -6.61 -1.28
N GLU A 83 -10.01 -7.43 -2.10
CA GLU A 83 -9.16 -8.50 -1.59
C GLU A 83 -7.75 -7.99 -1.26
N LEU A 84 -7.11 -8.63 -0.28
CA LEU A 84 -5.72 -8.34 0.09
C LEU A 84 -4.75 -8.52 -1.09
N CYS A 85 -5.08 -9.41 -2.03
CA CYS A 85 -4.32 -9.62 -3.26
C CYS A 85 -4.48 -8.45 -4.26
N GLU A 86 -5.63 -7.77 -4.25
CA GLU A 86 -5.88 -6.61 -5.12
C GLU A 86 -5.21 -5.33 -4.59
N LEU A 87 -5.01 -5.19 -3.28
CA LEU A 87 -4.35 -4.02 -2.67
C LEU A 87 -3.06 -3.58 -3.39
N PRO A 88 -2.04 -4.44 -3.59
CA PRO A 88 -0.82 -4.03 -4.27
C PRO A 88 -1.06 -3.62 -5.72
N ALA A 89 -2.04 -4.22 -6.42
CA ALA A 89 -2.38 -3.86 -7.79
C ALA A 89 -3.10 -2.50 -7.87
N LEU A 90 -4.05 -2.26 -6.96
CA LEU A 90 -4.77 -0.99 -6.84
C LEU A 90 -3.81 0.13 -6.47
N ILE A 91 -2.97 -0.06 -5.46
CA ILE A 91 -1.94 0.89 -5.06
C ILE A 91 -1.01 1.20 -6.25
N LYS A 92 -0.57 0.18 -6.99
CA LYS A 92 0.26 0.36 -8.18
C LYS A 92 -0.42 1.16 -9.29
N LEU A 93 -1.75 1.19 -9.37
CA LEU A 93 -2.48 2.01 -10.33
C LEU A 93 -2.42 3.51 -10.00
N HIS A 94 -2.31 3.86 -8.71
CA HIS A 94 -2.14 5.24 -8.27
C HIS A 94 -0.75 5.80 -8.54
N PHE A 95 0.22 4.91 -8.75
CA PHE A 95 1.56 5.27 -9.16
C PHE A 95 1.62 5.18 -10.69
N PRO A 96 1.51 6.30 -11.42
CA PRO A 96 1.78 6.26 -12.85
C PRO A 96 3.18 5.68 -13.03
N LYS A 97 3.33 4.71 -13.94
CA LYS A 97 4.65 4.24 -14.35
C LYS A 97 5.42 5.49 -14.75
N GLU A 98 6.42 5.87 -13.98
CA GLU A 98 7.45 6.78 -14.48
C GLU A 98 8.01 6.10 -15.74
N GLN A 99 7.53 6.61 -16.87
CA GLN A 99 8.06 6.31 -18.17
C GLN A 99 9.47 6.89 -18.16
N LYS A 100 10.45 6.01 -17.98
CA LYS A 100 11.81 6.30 -18.38
C LYS A 100 12.03 5.72 -19.76
#